data_AF-A0A8J7J254-F1
#
_entry.id   AF-A0A8J7J254-F1
#
_cell.length_a   1.000
_cell.length_b   1.000
_cell.length_c   1.000
_cell.angle_alpha   90.00
_cell.angle_beta   90.00
_cell.angle_gamma   90.00
#
_symmetry.space_group_name_H-M   'P 1'
#
loop_
_entity.id
_entity.type
_entity.pdbx_description
1 polymer ?
#
loop_
_entity_poly.entity_id
_entity_poly.type
_entity_poly.pdbx_seq_one_letter_code
_entity_poly.pdbx_strand_id
1 'polypeptide(L)'
;MVLTATVGCQPAATTGSLSATDKIAFDLSALDDNGLYGPADGKRSLDYEFCIPTGEAYAVAISAIDPSAQFFPQSQGRIGCGDGEVLTIGNTHQANHQDILIELANLNYIDRIQPVYWE
;
A
#
# COMPACT_ATOMS: atom_id res chain seq x y z
N MET A 1 43.08 -9.19 40.30
CA MET A 1 41.78 -9.72 39.83
C MET A 1 40.80 -8.56 39.77
N VAL A 2 40.01 -8.50 38.69
CA VAL A 2 38.87 -7.60 38.44
C VAL A 2 39.19 -6.18 38.00
N LEU A 3 39.02 -5.94 36.69
CA LEU A 3 38.41 -4.72 36.17
C LEU A 3 37.54 -5.13 34.97
N THR A 4 36.25 -5.35 35.21
CA THR A 4 35.21 -5.51 34.19
C THR A 4 34.60 -4.15 33.93
N ALA A 5 34.80 -3.61 32.73
CA ALA A 5 34.07 -2.45 32.23
C ALA A 5 32.99 -2.95 31.27
N THR A 6 31.74 -2.99 31.73
CA THR A 6 30.55 -3.16 30.91
C THR A 6 30.11 -1.79 30.42
N VAL A 7 30.34 -1.48 29.15
CA VAL A 7 29.79 -0.27 28.51
C VAL A 7 28.42 -0.62 27.93
N GLY A 8 27.45 0.20 28.33
CA GLY A 8 26.02 -0.02 28.22
C GLY A 8 25.45 0.07 26.81
N CYS A 9 24.23 -0.46 26.71
CA CYS A 9 23.34 -0.48 25.55
C CYS A 9 23.27 0.88 24.83
N GLN A 10 23.44 0.86 23.51
CA GLN A 10 22.93 1.93 22.66
C GLN A 10 21.41 1.73 22.49
N PRO A 11 20.60 2.79 22.60
CA PRO A 11 19.20 2.72 22.18
C PRO A 11 19.16 2.49 20.67
N ALA A 12 18.47 1.42 20.25
CA ALA A 12 18.15 1.21 18.85
C ALA A 12 17.38 2.43 18.35
N ALA A 13 17.80 2.97 17.20
CA ALA A 13 17.11 4.05 16.53
C ALA A 13 15.62 3.70 16.40
N THR A 14 14.76 4.49 17.05
CA THR A 14 13.34 4.53 16.69
C THR A 14 13.25 5.23 15.35
N THR A 15 13.50 4.49 14.26
CA THR A 15 12.91 4.83 12.98
C THR A 15 11.40 4.85 13.25
N GLY A 16 10.77 6.02 13.19
CA GLY A 16 9.32 6.13 13.27
C GLY A 16 8.73 5.30 12.14
N SER A 17 8.37 4.05 12.43
CA SER A 17 7.65 3.21 11.51
C SER A 17 6.29 3.85 11.36
N LEU A 18 6.03 4.45 10.21
CA LEU A 18 4.66 4.74 9.81
C LEU A 18 3.87 3.43 9.96
N SER A 19 2.71 3.51 10.60
CA SER A 19 1.78 2.39 10.60
C SER A 19 1.37 2.11 9.16
N ALA A 20 1.04 0.86 8.82
CA ALA A 20 0.60 0.52 7.46
C ALA A 20 -0.55 1.46 7.01
N THR A 21 -1.45 1.80 7.92
CA THR A 21 -2.57 2.70 7.66
C THR A 21 -2.14 4.12 7.28
N ASP A 22 -0.98 4.62 7.75
CA ASP A 22 -0.49 5.95 7.39
C ASP A 22 -0.10 6.08 5.91
N LYS A 23 0.18 4.95 5.24
CA LYS A 23 0.45 4.93 3.80
C LYS A 23 -0.82 5.00 2.95
N ILE A 24 -1.99 4.72 3.54
CA ILE A 24 -3.28 4.70 2.84
C ILE A 24 -3.89 6.10 2.90
N ALA A 25 -3.89 6.80 1.77
CA ALA A 25 -4.29 8.21 1.68
C ALA A 25 -5.80 8.40 1.50
N PHE A 26 -6.61 7.51 2.05
CA PHE A 26 -8.08 7.59 2.07
C PHE A 26 -8.65 6.83 3.28
N ASP A 27 -9.87 7.16 3.67
CA ASP A 27 -10.53 6.56 4.82
C ASP A 27 -11.13 5.18 4.47
N LEU A 28 -10.52 4.12 5.02
CA LEU A 28 -11.02 2.76 4.87
C LEU A 28 -12.42 2.56 5.49
N SER A 29 -12.76 3.33 6.53
CA SER A 29 -14.05 3.20 7.22
C SER A 29 -15.24 3.73 6.39
N ALA A 30 -14.96 4.44 5.30
CA ALA A 30 -15.99 4.88 4.35
C ALA A 30 -16.47 3.75 3.41
N LEU A 31 -15.72 2.64 3.34
CA LEU A 31 -16.03 1.48 2.53
C LEU A 31 -16.89 0.50 3.34
N ASP A 32 -17.97 -0.01 2.74
CA ASP A 32 -18.75 -1.11 3.33
C ASP A 32 -18.06 -2.46 3.13
N ASP A 33 -18.67 -3.54 3.62
CA ASP A 33 -18.10 -4.90 3.58
C ASP A 33 -17.78 -5.40 2.15
N ASN A 34 -18.36 -4.79 1.11
CA ASN A 34 -18.08 -5.11 -0.29
C ASN A 34 -17.03 -4.17 -0.91
N GLY A 35 -16.44 -3.29 -0.09
CA GLY A 35 -15.51 -2.26 -0.50
C GLY A 35 -16.16 -1.16 -1.32
N LEU A 36 -17.44 -0.86 -1.07
CA LEU A 36 -18.18 0.18 -1.77
C LEU A 36 -18.48 1.37 -0.86
N TYR A 37 -18.44 2.58 -1.41
CA TYR A 37 -18.78 3.82 -0.71
C TYR A 37 -19.89 4.59 -1.46
N GLY A 38 -20.47 5.58 -0.78
CA GLY A 38 -21.54 6.42 -1.33
C GLY A 38 -22.95 6.07 -0.83
N PRO A 39 -23.98 6.76 -1.35
CA PRO A 39 -25.37 6.55 -0.94
C PRO A 39 -25.89 5.17 -1.35
N ALA A 40 -26.94 4.69 -0.69
CA ALA A 40 -27.46 3.33 -0.86
C ALA A 40 -27.90 3.00 -2.30
N ASP A 41 -28.41 3.98 -3.04
CA ASP A 41 -28.85 3.86 -4.44
C ASP A 41 -27.74 4.16 -5.46
N GLY A 42 -26.53 4.47 -5.00
CA GLY A 42 -25.42 4.94 -5.85
C GLY A 42 -24.05 4.51 -5.34
N LYS A 43 -23.97 3.30 -4.79
CA LYS A 43 -22.72 2.69 -4.32
C LYS A 43 -21.69 2.56 -5.45
N ARG A 44 -20.43 2.84 -5.14
CA ARG A 44 -19.31 2.79 -6.08
C ARG A 44 -18.09 2.20 -5.41
N SER A 45 -17.24 1.54 -6.19
CA SER A 45 -15.91 1.18 -5.74
C SER A 45 -14.93 2.32 -5.94
N LEU A 46 -13.79 2.21 -5.28
CA LEU A 46 -12.66 3.11 -5.36
C LEU A 46 -11.53 2.35 -6.07
N ASP A 47 -11.03 2.93 -7.16
CA ASP A 47 -9.74 2.52 -7.72
C ASP A 47 -8.64 3.20 -6.90
N TYR A 48 -7.58 2.47 -6.59
CA TYR A 48 -6.40 3.00 -5.90
C TYR A 48 -5.14 2.69 -6.68
N GLU A 49 -4.17 3.59 -6.59
CA GLU A 49 -2.87 3.47 -7.24
C GLU A 49 -1.73 3.49 -6.22
N PHE A 50 -0.67 2.76 -6.55
CA PHE A 50 0.60 2.70 -5.83
C PHE A 50 1.74 2.34 -6.78
N CYS A 51 2.98 2.56 -6.35
CA CYS A 51 4.18 2.20 -7.11
C CYS A 51 4.82 0.95 -6.52
N ILE A 52 5.32 0.09 -7.40
CA ILE A 52 6.17 -1.06 -7.02
C ILE A 52 7.44 -1.06 -7.84
N PRO A 53 8.55 -1.66 -7.35
CA PRO A 53 9.74 -1.83 -8.15
C PRO A 53 9.48 -2.69 -9.39
N THR A 54 10.22 -2.43 -10.46
CA THR A 54 10.18 -3.25 -11.67
C THR A 54 10.72 -4.65 -11.39
N GLY A 55 9.97 -5.66 -11.80
CA GLY A 55 10.39 -7.06 -11.74
C GLY A 55 9.21 -8.00 -11.55
N GLU A 56 9.30 -9.17 -12.17
CA GLU A 56 8.22 -10.17 -12.14
C GLU A 56 7.89 -10.63 -10.72
N ALA A 57 8.88 -10.76 -9.85
CA ALA A 57 8.67 -11.17 -8.46
C ALA A 57 7.77 -10.20 -7.68
N TYR A 58 7.86 -8.89 -7.94
CA TYR A 58 6.99 -7.89 -7.31
C TYR A 58 5.57 -8.02 -7.85
N ALA A 59 5.39 -8.12 -9.16
CA ALA A 59 4.06 -8.32 -9.76
C ALA A 59 3.38 -9.59 -9.23
N VAL A 60 4.11 -10.71 -9.14
CA VAL A 60 3.58 -11.97 -8.59
C VAL A 60 3.19 -11.82 -7.12
N ALA A 61 4.01 -11.17 -6.29
CA ALA A 61 3.69 -10.94 -4.89
C ALA A 61 2.44 -10.06 -4.73
N ILE A 62 2.32 -8.99 -5.52
CA ILE A 62 1.16 -8.11 -5.50
C ILE A 62 -0.10 -8.84 -5.97
N SER A 63 -0.05 -9.59 -7.07
CA SER A 63 -1.22 -10.35 -7.54
C SER A 63 -1.67 -11.44 -6.58
N ALA A 64 -0.79 -11.95 -5.72
CA ALA A 64 -1.15 -12.90 -4.67
C ALA A 64 -1.91 -12.23 -3.51
N ILE A 65 -1.61 -10.97 -3.21
CA ILE A 65 -2.26 -10.17 -2.16
C ILE A 65 -3.55 -9.54 -2.69
N ASP A 66 -3.47 -8.93 -3.87
CA ASP A 66 -4.54 -8.18 -4.52
C ASP A 66 -4.81 -8.73 -5.93
N PRO A 67 -5.81 -9.62 -6.07
CA PRO A 67 -6.21 -10.18 -7.36
C PRO A 67 -6.77 -9.15 -8.35
N SER A 68 -7.14 -7.94 -7.89
CA SER A 68 -7.66 -6.88 -8.75
C SER A 68 -6.56 -6.07 -9.43
N ALA A 69 -5.31 -6.21 -8.96
CA ALA A 69 -4.18 -5.39 -9.37
C ALA A 69 -3.87 -5.51 -10.88
N GLN A 70 -3.76 -4.36 -11.53
CA GLN A 70 -3.31 -4.20 -12.91
C GLN A 70 -2.00 -3.41 -12.94
N PHE A 71 -1.07 -3.79 -13.82
CA PHE A 71 0.28 -3.23 -13.89
C PHE A 71 0.48 -2.44 -15.17
N PHE A 72 1.03 -1.23 -15.04
CA PHE A 72 1.22 -0.28 -16.14
C PHE A 72 2.70 0.14 -16.21
N PRO A 73 3.59 -0.74 -16.70
CA PRO A 73 4.98 -0.35 -16.96
C PRO A 73 4.93 0.81 -17.97
N GLN A 74 5.66 1.89 -17.72
CA GLN A 74 5.65 3.16 -18.49
C GLN A 74 4.57 4.20 -18.11
N SER A 75 3.64 3.90 -17.20
CA SER A 75 2.75 4.94 -16.66
C SER A 75 3.25 5.42 -15.31
N GLN A 76 3.17 6.73 -15.06
CA GLN A 76 3.49 7.33 -13.76
C GLN A 76 2.27 7.42 -12.84
N GLY A 77 1.06 7.43 -13.40
CA GLY A 77 -0.17 7.73 -12.64
C GLY A 77 -0.16 9.15 -12.06
N ARG A 78 -1.10 9.45 -11.17
CA ARG A 78 -1.05 10.72 -10.40
C ARG A 78 -0.16 10.59 -9.17
N ILE A 79 0.12 9.36 -8.73
CA ILE A 79 1.02 9.07 -7.63
C ILE A 79 2.49 9.35 -8.00
N GLY A 80 2.82 9.32 -9.29
CA GLY A 80 4.11 9.76 -9.81
C GLY A 80 5.20 8.70 -9.76
N CYS A 81 4.90 7.45 -10.15
CA CYS A 81 5.90 6.38 -10.21
C CYS A 81 7.07 6.76 -11.10
N GLY A 82 8.28 6.57 -10.58
CA GLY A 82 9.53 7.00 -11.18
C GLY A 82 10.22 5.95 -12.04
N ASP A 83 11.48 6.24 -12.38
CA ASP A 83 12.33 5.31 -13.11
C ASP A 83 12.58 4.04 -12.29
N GLY A 84 12.35 2.87 -12.90
CA GLY A 84 12.49 1.58 -12.22
C GLY A 84 11.27 1.17 -11.41
N GLU A 85 10.18 1.94 -11.44
CA GLU A 85 8.91 1.60 -10.82
C GLU A 85 7.83 1.28 -11.85
N VAL A 86 6.80 0.56 -11.41
CA VAL A 86 5.63 0.22 -12.17
C VAL A 86 4.41 0.75 -11.40
N LEU A 87 3.58 1.52 -12.11
CA LEU A 87 2.27 1.89 -11.58
C LEU A 87 1.40 0.64 -11.48
N THR A 88 0.81 0.44 -10.30
CA THR A 88 -0.19 -0.58 -10.07
C THR A 88 -1.51 0.08 -9.67
N ILE A 89 -2.61 -0.38 -10.28
CA ILE A 89 -3.96 0.05 -9.93
C ILE A 89 -4.76 -1.17 -9.47
N GLY A 90 -5.33 -1.09 -8.27
CA GLY A 90 -6.28 -2.06 -7.74
C GLY A 90 -7.67 -1.43 -7.57
N ASN A 91 -8.65 -2.25 -7.20
CA ASN A 91 -10.04 -1.81 -6.99
C ASN A 91 -10.57 -2.36 -5.66
N THR A 92 -11.35 -1.55 -4.93
CA THR A 92 -11.90 -1.96 -3.64
C THR A 92 -13.07 -2.94 -3.75
N HIS A 93 -13.68 -3.17 -4.93
CA HIS A 93 -14.83 -4.07 -5.09
C HIS A 93 -14.44 -5.55 -5.01
N GLN A 94 -14.01 -5.96 -3.83
CA GLN A 94 -13.60 -7.32 -3.52
C GLN A 94 -13.79 -7.58 -2.03
N ALA A 95 -13.98 -8.85 -1.68
CA ALA A 95 -13.99 -9.28 -0.30
C ALA A 95 -12.63 -8.97 0.35
N ASN A 96 -12.64 -8.69 1.65
CA ASN A 96 -11.43 -8.44 2.45
C ASN A 96 -10.56 -7.27 1.96
N HIS A 97 -11.15 -6.30 1.24
CA HIS A 97 -10.42 -5.13 0.71
C HIS A 97 -9.58 -4.39 1.78
N GLN A 98 -10.05 -4.33 3.04
CA GLN A 98 -9.29 -3.71 4.13
C GLN A 98 -8.01 -4.49 4.43
N ASP A 99 -8.11 -5.82 4.56
CA ASP A 99 -6.96 -6.69 4.82
C ASP A 99 -5.95 -6.60 3.67
N ILE A 100 -6.43 -6.60 2.42
CA ILE A 100 -5.61 -6.44 1.22
C ILE A 100 -4.84 -5.11 1.27
N LEU A 101 -5.53 -3.99 1.50
CA LEU A 101 -4.90 -2.66 1.54
C LEU A 101 -3.89 -2.54 2.69
N ILE A 102 -4.19 -3.12 3.86
CA ILE A 102 -3.28 -3.16 5.00
C ILE A 102 -2.06 -4.04 4.67
N GLU A 103 -2.23 -5.21 4.06
CA GLU A 103 -1.14 -6.11 3.69
C GLU A 103 -0.24 -5.46 2.63
N LEU A 104 -0.81 -4.83 1.60
CA LEU A 104 -0.07 -4.03 0.63
C LEU A 104 0.73 -2.92 1.33
N ALA A 105 0.09 -2.16 2.23
CA ALA A 105 0.77 -1.07 2.92
C ALA A 105 1.88 -1.54 3.89
N ASN A 106 1.86 -2.79 4.34
CA ASN A 106 2.94 -3.39 5.12
C ASN A 106 4.18 -3.72 4.28
N LEU A 107 4.07 -3.76 2.95
CA LEU A 107 5.22 -3.95 2.07
C LEU A 107 6.15 -2.74 2.17
N ASN A 108 7.43 -3.01 2.43
CA ASN A 108 8.45 -1.98 2.65
C ASN A 108 8.81 -1.18 1.40
N TYR A 109 8.43 -1.67 0.21
CA TYR A 109 8.66 -1.02 -1.08
C TYR A 109 7.41 -0.31 -1.63
N ILE A 110 6.32 -0.26 -0.86
CA ILE A 110 5.17 0.59 -1.16
C ILE A 110 5.23 1.77 -0.21
N ASP A 111 5.39 2.98 -0.74
CA ASP A 111 5.49 4.20 0.07
C ASP A 111 4.14 4.83 0.36
N ARG A 112 3.19 4.70 -0.56
CA ARG A 112 1.85 5.29 -0.47
C ARG A 112 0.86 4.54 -1.36
N ILE A 113 -0.40 4.50 -0.92
CA ILE A 113 -1.56 4.06 -1.70
C ILE A 113 -2.55 5.23 -1.71
N GLN A 114 -3.00 5.66 -2.88
CA GLN A 114 -3.94 6.79 -2.99
C GLN A 114 -5.10 6.50 -3.95
N PRO A 115 -6.22 7.22 -3.87
CA PRO A 115 -7.30 7.07 -4.83
C PRO A 115 -6.87 7.46 -6.23
N VAL A 116 -7.36 6.72 -7.23
CA VAL A 116 -7.31 7.14 -8.63
C VAL A 116 -8.43 8.15 -8.89
N TYR A 117 -8.11 9.24 -9.58
CA TYR A 117 -9.08 10.22 -10.04
C TYR A 117 -9.18 10.19 -11.56
N TRP A 118 -10.27 9.60 -12.04
CA TRP A 118 -10.64 9.53 -13.47
C TRP A 118 -11.21 10.87 -13.95
N GLU A 119 -10.94 11.22 -15.21
CA GLU A 119 -11.41 12.43 -15.90
C GLU A 119 -12.61 12.17 -16.81
#